data_AF-A0A963G9S4-F1
#
_entry.id   AF-A0A963G9S4-F1
#
_cell.length_a   1.000
_cell.length_b   1.000
_cell.length_c   1.000
_cell.angle_alpha   90.00
_cell.angle_beta   90.00
_cell.angle_gamma   90.00
#
_symmetry.space_group_name_H-M   'P 1'
#
loop_
_entity.id
_entity.type
_entity.pdbx_description
1 polymer ?
#
loop_
_entity_poly.entity_id
_entity_poly.type
_entity_poly.pdbx_seq_one_letter_code
_entity_poly.pdbx_strand_id
1 'polypeptide(L)'
;PHSQPMEAGIERLRALLAGIGGLDSEFGLRNLNNDVLRYRRLLVQFDENYRASAGELHRLVDTGESGAARELVHTLKGAAGTLGLRSIMAGAAALERHLKGVVESGNAAAGSSGMIDELQHELVSLHESLARIVDQTAPGEGIEYDESRAREVIERLIVLLARDDATSNDLFFESEAVLRGTLGSAIEEVRRQIEAFDYPAALHTLKSLSTPGGGL
;
A
#
# COMPACT_ATOMS: atom_id res chain seq x y z
N PRO A 1 18.11 -21.64 9.74
CA PRO A 1 18.88 -21.04 8.62
C PRO A 1 18.02 -20.49 7.45
N HIS A 2 16.68 -20.47 7.55
CA HIS A 2 15.79 -20.06 6.44
C HIS A 2 15.48 -18.55 6.33
N SER A 3 16.12 -17.68 7.13
CA SER A 3 15.78 -16.24 7.18
C SER A 3 16.52 -15.34 6.17
N GLN A 4 17.56 -15.85 5.49
CA GLN A 4 18.45 -15.02 4.67
C GLN A 4 17.85 -14.42 3.37
N PRO A 5 16.94 -15.08 2.62
CA PRO A 5 16.39 -14.48 1.40
C PRO A 5 15.38 -13.36 1.68
N MET A 6 14.63 -13.44 2.79
CA MET A 6 13.67 -12.40 3.21
C MET A 6 14.37 -11.10 3.63
N GLU A 7 15.47 -11.20 4.40
CA GLU A 7 16.27 -10.04 4.78
C GLU A 7 16.90 -9.35 3.55
N ALA A 8 17.37 -10.13 2.57
CA ALA A 8 17.91 -9.58 1.33
C ALA A 8 16.87 -8.84 0.48
N GLY A 9 15.65 -9.36 0.36
CA GLY A 9 14.54 -8.71 -0.35
C GLY A 9 14.06 -7.43 0.33
N ILE A 10 13.97 -7.43 1.67
CA ILE A 10 13.59 -6.25 2.46
C ILE A 10 14.68 -5.18 2.39
N GLU A 11 15.95 -5.55 2.44
CA GLU A 11 17.06 -4.60 2.34
C GLU A 11 17.16 -4.00 0.93
N ARG A 12 16.90 -4.79 -0.11
CA ARG A 12 16.77 -4.29 -1.49
C ARG A 12 15.62 -3.29 -1.61
N LEU A 13 14.45 -3.59 -1.06
CA LEU A 13 13.32 -2.67 -1.05
C LEU A 13 13.63 -1.38 -0.28
N ARG A 14 14.32 -1.49 0.87
CA ARG A 14 14.77 -0.33 1.65
C ARG A 14 15.71 0.54 0.83
N ALA A 15 16.68 -0.04 0.13
CA ALA A 15 17.62 0.68 -0.73
C ALA A 15 16.91 1.36 -1.92
N LEU A 16 15.93 0.68 -2.53
CA LEU A 16 15.12 1.26 -3.60
C LEU A 16 14.30 2.46 -3.13
N LEU A 17 13.65 2.36 -1.97
CA LEU A 17 12.89 3.46 -1.37
C LEU A 17 13.78 4.64 -0.99
N ALA A 18 14.99 4.38 -0.48
CA ALA A 18 15.97 5.43 -0.19
C ALA A 18 16.49 6.15 -1.45
N GLY A 19 16.33 5.53 -2.63
CA GLY A 19 16.67 6.13 -3.92
C GLY A 19 15.61 7.06 -4.50
N ILE A 20 14.41 7.14 -3.90
CA ILE A 20 13.35 8.03 -4.39
C ILE A 20 13.70 9.48 -4.05
N GLY A 21 13.90 10.30 -5.08
CA GLY A 21 14.12 11.74 -4.93
C GLY A 21 12.94 12.41 -4.22
N GLY A 22 13.22 13.27 -3.25
CA GLY A 22 12.17 13.98 -2.49
C GLY A 22 11.49 13.15 -1.39
N LEU A 23 11.88 11.88 -1.21
CA LEU A 23 11.43 11.02 -0.12
C LEU A 23 12.51 10.88 0.96
N ASP A 24 12.16 11.21 2.19
CA ASP A 24 12.93 10.90 3.39
C ASP A 24 12.44 9.56 3.96
N SER A 25 12.91 8.49 3.34
CA SER A 25 12.48 7.13 3.67
C SER A 25 12.88 6.72 5.09
N GLU A 26 13.99 7.22 5.61
CA GLU A 26 14.44 6.96 6.98
C GLU A 26 13.46 7.56 8.00
N PHE A 27 13.03 8.81 7.79
CA PHE A 27 12.01 9.43 8.62
C PHE A 27 10.68 8.69 8.55
N GLY A 28 10.19 8.38 7.33
CA GLY A 28 8.93 7.65 7.15
C GLY A 28 8.95 6.26 7.80
N LEU A 29 10.06 5.53 7.68
CA LEU A 29 10.24 4.22 8.30
C LEU A 29 10.27 4.29 9.83
N ARG A 30 10.90 5.31 10.42
CA ARG A 30 10.90 5.50 11.87
C ARG A 30 9.50 5.67 12.45
N ASN A 31 8.61 6.37 11.74
CA ASN A 31 7.21 6.53 12.14
C ASN A 31 6.43 5.21 12.11
N LEU A 32 6.95 4.20 11.42
CA LEU A 32 6.31 2.89 11.23
C LEU A 32 7.10 1.75 11.88
N ASN A 33 7.88 2.04 12.93
CA ASN A 33 8.69 1.05 13.64
C ASN A 33 9.64 0.25 12.72
N ASN A 34 10.13 0.89 11.65
CA ASN A 34 10.99 0.30 10.62
C ASN A 34 10.36 -0.84 9.78
N ASP A 35 9.02 -0.95 9.76
CA ASP A 35 8.31 -1.91 8.91
C ASP A 35 8.31 -1.45 7.43
N VAL A 36 9.27 -1.97 6.67
CA VAL A 36 9.49 -1.62 5.25
C VAL A 36 8.33 -2.05 4.36
N LEU A 37 7.70 -3.19 4.63
CA LEU A 37 6.59 -3.70 3.84
C LEU A 37 5.33 -2.86 4.05
N ARG A 38 5.04 -2.51 5.32
CA ARG A 38 3.94 -1.58 5.64
C ARG A 38 4.20 -0.20 5.05
N TYR A 39 5.43 0.28 5.11
CA TYR A 39 5.79 1.58 4.54
C TYR A 39 5.56 1.63 3.02
N ARG A 40 6.02 0.61 2.27
CA ARG A 40 5.71 0.46 0.83
C ARG A 40 4.21 0.50 0.57
N ARG A 41 3.40 -0.26 1.32
CA ARG A 41 1.94 -0.28 1.15
C ARG A 41 1.32 1.10 1.34
N LEU A 42 1.76 1.83 2.37
CA LEU A 42 1.24 3.18 2.64
C LEU A 42 1.65 4.20 1.56
N LEU A 43 2.85 4.06 0.96
CA LEU A 43 3.28 4.89 -0.16
C LEU A 43 2.43 4.62 -1.42
N VAL A 44 2.12 3.35 -1.71
CA VAL A 44 1.22 2.98 -2.82
C VAL A 44 -0.19 3.52 -2.57
N GLN A 45 -0.72 3.36 -1.35
CA GLN A 45 -2.04 3.91 -1.00
C GLN A 45 -2.08 5.44 -1.09
N PHE A 46 -1.00 6.13 -0.70
CA PHE A 46 -0.88 7.56 -0.88
C PHE A 46 -0.93 7.95 -2.37
N ASP A 47 -0.18 7.24 -3.21
CA ASP A 47 -0.17 7.45 -4.66
C ASP A 47 -1.57 7.28 -5.26
N GLU A 48 -2.27 6.18 -4.96
CA GLU A 48 -3.62 5.92 -5.43
C GLU A 48 -4.62 7.02 -5.04
N ASN A 49 -4.53 7.53 -3.80
CA ASN A 49 -5.44 8.53 -3.28
C ASN A 49 -5.19 9.94 -3.83
N TYR A 50 -3.94 10.30 -4.13
CA TYR A 50 -3.56 11.69 -4.41
C TYR A 50 -2.95 11.91 -5.80
N ARG A 51 -2.64 10.87 -6.59
CA ARG A 51 -2.11 11.01 -7.95
C ARG A 51 -2.93 11.95 -8.84
N ALA A 52 -4.25 11.95 -8.67
CA ALA A 52 -5.16 12.78 -9.46
C ALA A 52 -5.57 14.09 -8.76
N SER A 53 -5.06 14.39 -7.56
CA SER A 53 -5.52 15.53 -6.76
C SER A 53 -5.23 16.88 -7.41
N ALA A 54 -4.21 16.98 -8.27
CA ALA A 54 -3.89 18.21 -8.99
C ALA A 54 -5.02 18.65 -9.94
N GLY A 55 -5.68 17.70 -10.61
CA GLY A 55 -6.83 18.02 -11.48
C GLY A 55 -8.01 18.57 -10.68
N GLU A 56 -8.28 17.98 -9.52
CA GLU A 56 -9.32 18.48 -8.61
C GLU A 56 -8.95 19.83 -8.00
N LEU A 57 -7.67 20.07 -7.69
CA LEU A 57 -7.19 21.37 -7.21
C LEU A 57 -7.38 22.48 -8.24
N HIS A 58 -7.05 22.22 -9.51
CA HIS A 58 -7.32 23.16 -10.60
C HIS A 58 -8.80 23.48 -10.70
N ARG A 59 -9.66 22.45 -10.69
CA ARG A 59 -11.12 22.64 -10.72
C ARG A 59 -11.61 23.51 -9.56
N LEU A 60 -11.20 23.20 -8.33
CA LEU A 60 -11.62 23.92 -7.12
C LEU A 60 -11.14 25.37 -7.10
N VAL A 61 -9.95 25.64 -7.63
CA VAL A 61 -9.43 27.02 -7.75
C VAL A 61 -10.21 27.79 -8.81
N ASP A 62 -10.46 27.18 -9.98
CA ASP A 62 -11.19 27.81 -11.08
C ASP A 62 -12.66 28.10 -10.75
N THR A 63 -13.30 27.23 -9.96
CA THR A 63 -14.68 27.44 -9.48
C THR A 63 -14.78 28.37 -8.27
N GLY A 64 -13.66 28.86 -7.74
CA GLY A 64 -13.62 29.73 -6.56
C GLY A 64 -13.93 29.01 -5.25
N GLU A 65 -13.88 27.68 -5.23
CA GLU A 65 -14.11 26.83 -4.04
C GLU A 65 -12.87 26.78 -3.14
N SER A 66 -12.35 27.95 -2.74
CA SER A 66 -11.08 28.07 -2.00
C SER A 66 -11.06 27.35 -0.64
N GLY A 67 -12.23 27.10 -0.04
CA GLY A 67 -12.36 26.31 1.17
C GLY A 67 -11.97 24.85 0.97
N ALA A 68 -12.59 24.20 -0.02
CA ALA A 68 -12.33 22.80 -0.37
C ALA A 68 -10.92 22.61 -0.95
N ALA A 69 -10.43 23.56 -1.77
CA ALA A 69 -9.05 23.53 -2.24
C ALA A 69 -8.05 23.49 -1.08
N ARG A 70 -8.25 24.33 -0.06
CA ARG A 70 -7.37 24.40 1.12
C ARG A 70 -7.42 23.11 1.95
N GLU A 71 -8.60 22.54 2.13
CA GLU A 71 -8.78 21.27 2.86
C GLU A 71 -8.06 20.11 2.16
N LEU A 72 -8.18 20.02 0.84
CA LEU A 72 -7.48 19.01 0.04
C LEU A 72 -5.96 19.16 0.18
N VAL A 73 -5.43 20.38 0.03
CA VAL A 73 -3.99 20.64 0.19
C VAL A 73 -3.52 20.36 1.63
N HIS A 74 -4.31 20.73 2.64
CA HIS A 74 -3.99 20.48 4.04
C HIS A 74 -3.87 18.98 4.33
N THR A 75 -4.82 18.20 3.83
CA THR A 75 -4.85 16.75 3.97
C THR A 75 -3.67 16.09 3.25
N LEU A 76 -3.40 16.50 2.01
CA LEU A 76 -2.25 16.06 1.22
C LEU A 76 -0.92 16.34 1.94
N LYS A 77 -0.76 17.56 2.47
CA LYS A 77 0.42 17.95 3.25
C LYS A 77 0.60 17.07 4.48
N GLY A 78 -0.47 16.81 5.23
CA GLY A 78 -0.45 15.96 6.42
C GLY A 78 -0.01 14.53 6.10
N ALA A 79 -0.64 13.92 5.10
CA ALA A 79 -0.31 12.57 4.64
C ALA A 79 1.13 12.49 4.12
N ALA A 80 1.58 13.45 3.33
CA ALA A 80 2.94 13.55 2.84
C ALA A 80 3.95 13.69 3.99
N GLY A 81 3.61 14.50 4.99
CA GLY A 81 4.43 14.71 6.18
C GLY A 81 4.64 13.44 7.00
N THR A 82 3.60 12.64 7.22
CA THR A 82 3.70 11.36 7.94
C THR A 82 4.61 10.35 7.23
N LEU A 83 4.56 10.32 5.90
CA LEU A 83 5.32 9.38 5.08
C LEU A 83 6.73 9.86 4.71
N GLY A 84 7.11 11.09 5.07
CA GLY A 84 8.42 11.64 4.72
C GLY A 84 8.54 12.12 3.27
N LEU A 85 7.43 12.37 2.58
CA LEU A 85 7.42 12.89 1.20
C LEU A 85 7.72 14.40 1.21
N ARG A 86 8.99 14.75 1.40
CA ARG A 86 9.47 16.12 1.66
C ARG A 86 9.10 17.09 0.55
N SER A 87 9.33 16.73 -0.72
CA SER A 87 9.05 17.63 -1.85
C SER A 87 7.56 17.92 -1.98
N ILE A 88 6.73 16.88 -1.92
CA ILE A 88 5.25 17.00 -1.99
C ILE A 88 4.72 17.79 -0.80
N MET A 89 5.22 17.52 0.41
CA MET A 89 4.84 18.26 1.62
C MET A 89 5.21 19.75 1.50
N ALA A 90 6.38 20.07 0.96
CA ALA A 90 6.82 21.45 0.76
C ALA A 90 5.95 22.18 -0.28
N GLY A 91 5.67 21.54 -1.42
CA GLY A 91 4.77 22.08 -2.45
C GLY A 91 3.36 22.31 -1.92
N ALA A 92 2.80 21.33 -1.21
CA ALA A 92 1.50 21.48 -0.56
C ALA A 92 1.49 22.61 0.49
N ALA A 93 2.54 22.75 1.31
CA ALA A 93 2.62 23.84 2.28
C ALA A 93 2.72 25.22 1.63
N ALA A 94 3.43 25.34 0.50
CA ALA A 94 3.51 26.58 -0.28
C ALA A 94 2.14 26.95 -0.87
N LEU A 95 1.46 25.99 -1.50
CA LEU A 95 0.14 26.17 -2.07
C LEU A 95 -0.92 26.51 -0.99
N GLU A 96 -0.91 25.82 0.15
CA GLU A 96 -1.82 26.10 1.27
C GLU A 96 -1.68 27.55 1.75
N ARG A 97 -0.44 28.04 1.88
CA ARG A 97 -0.15 29.42 2.30
C ARG A 97 -0.63 30.43 1.25
N HIS A 98 -0.42 30.15 -0.03
CA HIS A 98 -0.89 31.00 -1.11
C HIS A 98 -2.41 31.09 -1.14
N LEU A 99 -3.11 29.95 -1.08
CA LEU A 99 -4.57 29.88 -1.05
C LEU A 99 -5.16 30.62 0.16
N LYS A 100 -4.48 30.59 1.31
CA LYS A 100 -4.90 31.37 2.49
C LYS A 100 -4.81 32.89 2.23
N GLY A 101 -3.71 33.36 1.64
CA GLY A 101 -3.52 34.78 1.32
C GLY A 101 -4.50 35.32 0.26
N VAL A 102 -4.88 34.47 -0.71
CA VAL A 102 -5.90 34.77 -1.74
C VAL A 102 -7.26 35.06 -1.09
N VAL A 103 -7.69 34.22 -0.15
CA VAL A 103 -8.96 34.40 0.59
C VAL A 103 -8.95 35.68 1.43
N GLU A 104 -7.83 35.99 2.08
CA GLU A 104 -7.70 37.17 2.96
C GLU A 104 -7.62 38.49 2.16
N SER A 105 -7.03 38.46 0.96
CA SER A 105 -6.78 39.65 0.14
C SER A 105 -7.84 39.90 -0.95
N GLY A 106 -8.71 38.92 -1.23
CA GLY A 106 -9.76 39.01 -2.25
C GLY A 106 -9.25 39.15 -3.69
N ASN A 107 -7.96 38.89 -3.94
CA ASN A 107 -7.37 38.96 -5.27
C ASN A 107 -7.58 37.64 -6.01
N ALA A 108 -7.73 37.68 -7.34
CA ALA A 108 -7.84 36.47 -8.17
C ALA A 108 -6.61 35.57 -7.97
N ALA A 109 -6.82 34.25 -8.09
CA ALA A 109 -5.85 33.17 -7.87
C ALA A 109 -4.63 33.13 -8.83
N ALA A 110 -4.15 34.30 -9.27
CA ALA A 110 -2.98 34.45 -10.11
C ALA A 110 -1.75 33.84 -9.42
N GLY A 111 -1.24 32.76 -10.02
CA GLY A 111 -0.09 32.00 -9.50
C GLY A 111 -0.44 30.66 -8.85
N SER A 112 -1.71 30.38 -8.55
CA SER A 112 -2.13 29.07 -8.00
C SER A 112 -1.90 27.93 -9.01
N SER A 113 -2.19 28.16 -10.31
CA SER A 113 -2.00 27.16 -11.37
C SER A 113 -0.56 26.63 -11.42
N GLY A 114 0.44 27.52 -11.43
CA GLY A 114 1.84 27.10 -11.50
C GLY A 114 2.29 26.29 -10.28
N MET A 115 1.81 26.65 -9.08
CA MET A 115 2.08 25.88 -7.86
C MET A 115 1.39 24.50 -7.88
N ILE A 116 0.19 24.40 -8.44
CA ILE A 116 -0.51 23.13 -8.63
C ILE A 116 0.23 22.25 -9.64
N ASP A 117 0.75 22.84 -10.72
CA ASP A 117 1.52 22.11 -11.74
C ASP A 117 2.86 21.59 -11.20
N GLU A 118 3.56 22.38 -10.38
CA GLU A 118 4.76 21.94 -9.66
C GLU A 118 4.45 20.76 -8.71
N LEU A 119 3.35 20.86 -7.95
CA LEU A 119 2.91 19.79 -7.06
C LEU A 119 2.52 18.52 -7.85
N GLN A 120 1.88 18.69 -9.01
CA GLN A 120 1.55 17.59 -9.92
C GLN A 120 2.81 16.89 -10.42
N HIS A 121 3.85 17.65 -10.77
CA HIS A 121 5.12 17.08 -11.22
C HIS A 121 5.75 16.19 -10.14
N GLU A 122 5.73 16.63 -8.87
CA GLU A 122 6.22 15.82 -7.75
C GLU A 122 5.39 14.56 -7.53
N LEU A 123 4.06 14.64 -7.62
CA LEU A 123 3.16 13.49 -7.51
C LEU A 123 3.41 12.47 -8.63
N VAL A 124 3.58 12.93 -9.87
CA VAL A 124 3.89 12.07 -11.03
C VAL A 124 5.27 11.44 -10.89
N SER A 125 6.28 12.19 -10.45
CA SER A 125 7.63 11.67 -10.20
C SER A 125 7.63 10.56 -9.13
N LEU A 126 6.86 10.74 -8.05
CA LEU A 126 6.65 9.71 -7.04
C LEU A 126 5.98 8.48 -7.65
N HIS A 127 4.89 8.67 -8.40
CA HIS A 127 4.16 7.58 -9.07
C HIS A 127 5.09 6.74 -9.94
N GLU A 128 5.88 7.38 -10.81
CA GLU A 128 6.83 6.68 -11.68
C GLU A 128 7.90 5.93 -10.88
N SER A 129 8.39 6.53 -9.80
CA SER A 129 9.38 5.90 -8.93
C SER A 129 8.79 4.67 -8.24
N LEU A 130 7.57 4.77 -7.71
CA LEU A 130 6.87 3.65 -7.09
C LEU A 130 6.54 2.55 -8.11
N ALA A 131 6.10 2.92 -9.31
CA ALA A 131 5.84 1.96 -10.40
C ALA A 131 7.12 1.20 -10.78
N ARG A 132 8.26 1.89 -10.93
CA ARG A 132 9.55 1.22 -11.16
C ARG A 132 9.95 0.30 -10.03
N ILE A 133 9.69 0.68 -8.77
CA ILE A 133 9.96 -0.20 -7.62
C ILE A 133 9.05 -1.41 -7.67
N VAL A 134 7.76 -1.24 -7.96
CA VAL A 134 6.82 -2.36 -8.13
C VAL A 134 7.29 -3.28 -9.25
N ASP A 135 7.69 -2.76 -10.41
CA ASP A 135 8.22 -3.56 -11.53
C ASP A 135 9.56 -4.23 -11.20
N GLN A 136 10.45 -3.56 -10.47
CA GLN A 136 11.72 -4.14 -10.01
C GLN A 136 11.54 -5.11 -8.84
N THR A 137 10.35 -5.14 -8.24
CA THR A 137 9.95 -6.05 -7.16
C THR A 137 8.84 -7.03 -7.59
N ALA A 138 8.45 -7.04 -8.88
CA ALA A 138 7.45 -7.92 -9.50
C ALA A 138 8.01 -8.64 -10.73
N PRO A 139 7.47 -9.82 -11.06
CA PRO A 139 7.72 -11.09 -10.41
C PRO A 139 9.03 -11.75 -10.90
N GLY A 140 9.93 -11.88 -9.93
CA GLY A 140 10.95 -12.93 -9.87
C GLY A 140 11.14 -13.44 -8.44
N GLU A 141 10.83 -12.61 -7.43
CA GLU A 141 11.08 -12.94 -6.00
C GLU A 141 9.91 -12.58 -5.04
N GLY A 142 8.96 -11.71 -5.43
CA GLY A 142 7.88 -11.25 -4.54
C GLY A 142 6.64 -12.15 -4.48
N ILE A 143 6.23 -12.74 -5.62
CA ILE A 143 5.19 -13.78 -5.65
C ILE A 143 5.68 -15.01 -4.88
N GLU A 144 6.97 -15.33 -4.97
CA GLU A 144 7.55 -16.48 -4.27
C GLU A 144 7.50 -16.31 -2.74
N TYR A 145 7.56 -15.10 -2.20
CA TYR A 145 7.47 -14.87 -0.75
C TYR A 145 6.05 -14.98 -0.21
N ASP A 146 5.07 -14.36 -0.87
CA ASP A 146 3.65 -14.49 -0.49
C ASP A 146 3.15 -15.93 -0.78
N GLU A 147 3.61 -16.56 -1.85
CA GLU A 147 3.30 -17.96 -2.19
C GLU A 147 4.01 -18.94 -1.25
N SER A 148 5.27 -18.71 -0.86
CA SER A 148 5.97 -19.56 0.12
C SER A 148 5.35 -19.45 1.49
N ARG A 149 4.99 -18.23 1.93
CA ARG A 149 4.29 -18.02 3.20
C ARG A 149 2.89 -18.61 3.16
N ALA A 150 2.15 -18.42 2.06
CA ALA A 150 0.86 -19.07 1.87
C ALA A 150 1.01 -20.59 1.87
N ARG A 151 2.02 -21.15 1.20
CA ARG A 151 2.30 -22.59 1.17
C ARG A 151 2.63 -23.14 2.56
N GLU A 152 3.45 -22.44 3.35
CA GLU A 152 3.74 -22.82 4.74
C GLU A 152 2.47 -22.81 5.61
N VAL A 153 1.65 -21.76 5.49
CA VAL A 153 0.37 -21.65 6.21
C VAL A 153 -0.59 -22.76 5.76
N ILE A 154 -0.67 -23.06 4.46
CA ILE A 154 -1.48 -24.13 3.90
C ILE A 154 -1.03 -25.49 4.44
N GLU A 155 0.26 -25.80 4.44
CA GLU A 155 0.79 -27.06 4.99
C GLU A 155 0.47 -27.20 6.48
N ARG A 156 0.64 -26.12 7.26
CA ARG A 156 0.30 -26.11 8.68
C ARG A 156 -1.21 -26.27 8.91
N LEU A 157 -2.04 -25.58 8.14
CA LEU A 157 -3.49 -25.74 8.18
C LEU A 157 -3.91 -27.16 7.82
N ILE A 158 -3.31 -27.78 6.80
CA ILE A 158 -3.55 -29.18 6.44
C ILE A 158 -3.26 -30.11 7.62
N VAL A 159 -2.15 -29.91 8.33
CA VAL A 159 -1.78 -30.72 9.50
C VAL A 159 -2.74 -30.50 10.66
N LEU A 160 -3.13 -29.26 10.94
CA LEU A 160 -4.04 -28.93 12.04
C LEU A 160 -5.47 -29.44 11.76
N LEU A 161 -5.98 -29.22 10.55
CA LEU A 161 -7.30 -29.69 10.11
C LEU A 161 -7.37 -31.23 10.06
N ALA A 162 -6.30 -31.91 9.67
CA ALA A 162 -6.24 -33.39 9.70
C ALA A 162 -6.23 -34.00 11.11
N ARG A 163 -5.99 -33.18 12.14
CA ARG A 163 -5.98 -33.58 13.55
C ARG A 163 -7.17 -33.03 14.32
N ASP A 164 -8.14 -32.43 13.63
CA ASP A 164 -9.30 -31.74 14.20
C ASP A 164 -8.91 -30.70 15.27
N ASP A 165 -7.75 -30.05 15.09
CA ASP A 165 -7.19 -29.11 16.05
C ASP A 165 -7.84 -27.73 15.90
N ALA A 166 -8.44 -27.24 16.99
CA ALA A 166 -9.11 -25.93 17.02
C ALA A 166 -8.17 -24.75 16.75
N THR A 167 -6.85 -24.91 16.94
CA THR A 167 -5.84 -23.90 16.57
C THR A 167 -5.81 -23.63 15.05
N SER A 168 -6.43 -24.49 14.23
CA SER A 168 -6.64 -24.21 12.80
C SER A 168 -7.46 -22.94 12.55
N ASN A 169 -8.42 -22.62 13.42
CA ASN A 169 -9.24 -21.42 13.32
C ASN A 169 -8.37 -20.17 13.49
N ASP A 170 -7.60 -20.11 14.57
CA ASP A 170 -6.74 -18.97 14.87
C ASP A 170 -5.72 -18.73 13.75
N LEU A 171 -5.05 -19.80 13.30
CA LEU A 171 -4.08 -19.73 12.21
C LEU A 171 -4.70 -19.23 10.90
N PHE A 172 -5.93 -19.66 10.60
CA PHE A 172 -6.66 -19.25 9.40
C PHE A 172 -7.00 -17.76 9.45
N PHE A 173 -7.60 -17.28 10.54
CA PHE A 173 -7.99 -15.86 10.68
C PHE A 173 -6.78 -14.92 10.71
N GLU A 174 -5.68 -15.32 11.35
CA GLU A 174 -4.43 -14.55 11.35
C GLU A 174 -3.80 -14.43 9.96
N SER A 175 -4.02 -15.43 9.09
CA SER A 175 -3.35 -15.54 7.78
C SER A 175 -4.28 -15.30 6.60
N GLU A 176 -5.54 -14.91 6.82
CA GLU A 176 -6.59 -14.78 5.81
C GLU A 176 -6.16 -13.87 4.65
N ALA A 177 -5.54 -12.72 4.96
CA ALA A 177 -5.11 -11.76 3.95
C ALA A 177 -4.05 -12.34 2.99
N VAL A 178 -3.12 -13.15 3.52
CA VAL A 178 -2.05 -13.80 2.73
C VAL A 178 -2.63 -14.93 1.87
N LEU A 179 -3.51 -15.73 2.46
CA LEU A 179 -4.20 -16.81 1.76
C LEU A 179 -5.11 -16.28 0.64
N ARG A 180 -5.84 -15.19 0.88
CA ARG A 180 -6.68 -14.52 -0.14
C ARG A 180 -5.84 -13.93 -1.28
N GLY A 181 -4.65 -13.40 -0.98
CA GLY A 181 -3.72 -12.90 -1.99
C GLY A 181 -3.21 -13.99 -2.95
N THR A 182 -3.11 -15.24 -2.48
CA THR A 182 -2.55 -16.37 -3.26
C THR A 182 -3.62 -17.26 -3.88
N LEU A 183 -4.67 -17.61 -3.12
CA LEU A 183 -5.74 -18.54 -3.52
C LEU A 183 -7.00 -17.82 -4.02
N GLY A 184 -7.04 -16.48 -3.94
CA GLY A 184 -8.16 -15.67 -4.41
C GLY A 184 -9.46 -15.95 -3.65
N SER A 185 -10.58 -15.86 -4.34
CA SER A 185 -11.93 -16.05 -3.77
C SER A 185 -12.22 -17.49 -3.33
N ALA A 186 -11.42 -18.46 -3.73
CA ALA A 186 -11.59 -19.86 -3.37
C ALA A 186 -11.40 -20.13 -1.86
N ILE A 187 -10.69 -19.23 -1.16
CA ILE A 187 -10.47 -19.34 0.29
C ILE A 187 -11.75 -19.10 1.12
N GLU A 188 -12.77 -18.47 0.55
CA GLU A 188 -14.03 -18.18 1.26
C GLU A 188 -14.84 -19.45 1.58
N GLU A 189 -14.69 -20.50 0.76
CA GLU A 189 -15.31 -21.79 1.05
C GLU A 189 -14.62 -22.48 2.22
N VAL A 190 -13.28 -22.43 2.27
CA VAL A 190 -12.49 -22.96 3.39
C VAL A 190 -12.84 -22.22 4.69
N ARG A 191 -12.99 -20.89 4.63
CA ARG A 191 -13.42 -20.08 5.79
C ARG A 191 -14.74 -20.56 6.37
N ARG A 192 -15.77 -20.74 5.52
CA ARG A 192 -17.10 -21.20 5.95
C ARG A 192 -17.03 -22.57 6.64
N GLN A 193 -16.24 -23.49 6.09
CA GLN A 193 -16.08 -24.84 6.61
C GLN A 193 -15.36 -24.84 7.97
N ILE A 194 -14.32 -24.01 8.12
CA ILE A 194 -13.62 -23.82 9.41
C ILE A 194 -14.55 -23.18 10.45
N GLU A 195 -15.30 -22.14 10.10
CA GLU A 195 -16.29 -21.50 10.97
C GLU A 195 -17.41 -22.47 11.40
N ALA A 196 -17.77 -23.42 10.54
CA ALA A 196 -18.74 -24.46 10.84
C ALA A 196 -18.16 -25.65 11.62
N PHE A 197 -16.87 -25.60 12.00
CA PHE A 197 -16.10 -26.69 12.61
C PHE A 197 -16.06 -27.98 11.75
N ASP A 198 -16.29 -27.87 10.45
CA ASP A 198 -16.21 -28.96 9.48
C ASP A 198 -14.78 -29.07 8.93
N TYR A 199 -13.86 -29.49 9.80
CA TYR A 199 -12.45 -29.65 9.46
C TYR A 199 -12.19 -30.68 8.34
N PRO A 200 -12.92 -31.81 8.26
CA PRO A 200 -12.77 -32.73 7.13
C PRO A 200 -13.10 -32.09 5.77
N ALA A 201 -14.18 -31.30 5.68
CA ALA A 201 -14.52 -30.56 4.46
C ALA A 201 -13.48 -29.48 4.15
N ALA A 202 -13.07 -28.69 5.16
CA ALA A 202 -12.05 -27.66 5.04
C ALA A 202 -10.72 -28.23 4.50
N LEU A 203 -10.29 -29.38 5.02
CA LEU A 203 -9.09 -30.08 4.59
C LEU A 203 -9.16 -30.51 3.12
N HIS A 204 -10.30 -31.05 2.69
CA HIS A 204 -10.50 -31.50 1.32
C HIS A 204 -10.46 -30.32 0.34
N THR A 205 -11.19 -29.25 0.65
CA THR A 205 -11.19 -28.02 -0.14
C THR A 205 -9.78 -27.43 -0.21
N LEU A 206 -9.11 -27.27 0.93
CA LEU A 206 -7.76 -26.69 0.97
C LEU A 206 -6.73 -27.51 0.17
N LYS A 207 -6.79 -28.85 0.20
CA LYS A 207 -5.95 -29.74 -0.62
C LYS A 207 -6.23 -29.62 -2.11
N SER A 208 -7.51 -29.47 -2.49
CA SER A 208 -7.89 -29.29 -3.90
C SER A 208 -7.35 -27.98 -4.47
N LEU A 209 -7.24 -26.95 -3.63
CA LEU A 209 -6.74 -25.62 -4.01
C LEU A 209 -5.20 -25.54 -4.00
N SER A 210 -4.52 -26.38 -3.22
CA SER A 210 -3.06 -26.36 -3.07
C SER A 210 -2.31 -27.29 -4.02
N THR A 211 -3.02 -28.14 -4.77
CA THR A 211 -2.41 -29.03 -5.76
C THR A 211 -2.16 -28.27 -7.07
N PRO A 212 -0.89 -28.10 -7.52
CA PRO A 212 -0.60 -27.44 -8.78
C PRO A 212 -0.97 -28.37 -9.94
N GLY A 213 -2.19 -28.24 -10.45
CA GLY A 213 -2.69 -29.00 -11.59
C GLY A 213 -4.15 -29.41 -11.44
N GLY A 214 -5.06 -28.47 -11.72
CA GLY A 214 -6.50 -28.73 -11.68
C GLY A 214 -7.32 -27.74 -12.49
N GLY A 215 -6.76 -27.22 -13.58
CA GLY A 215 -7.56 -26.71 -14.67
C GLY A 215 -8.10 -27.89 -15.47
N LEU A 216 -9.42 -28.04 -15.47
CA LEU A 216 -10.16 -28.53 -16.62
C LEU A 216 -11.24 -27.50 -16.94
#